data_AF-A0A166KZ21-F1
#
_entry.id   AF-A0A166KZ21-F1
#
_cell.length_a   1.000
_cell.length_b   1.000
_cell.length_c   1.000
_cell.angle_alpha   90.00
_cell.angle_beta   90.00
_cell.angle_gamma   90.00
#
_symmetry.space_group_name_H-M   'P 1'
#
loop_
_entity.id
_entity.type
_entity.pdbx_description
1 polymer ?
#
loop_
_entity_poly.entity_id
_entity_poly.type
_entity_poly.pdbx_seq_one_letter_code
_entity_poly.pdbx_strand_id
1 'polypeptide(L)'
;MKFSPGLGVILGTATVALVQWQAVSAPTSVQVNEIAKQITVMIGGLDGEGSGVIINRQGNTYTVLTAYHVVEKPGGRDLTAPDGQQYRAESSQRLGKLDLALIKFSSSRNYPVAQVADSSAVKPGARVYSAGFPVPSGSNVQERRYFFIPAQMSERGTGESDLLLTGQPRKGVSGGPILNAWGFVIGIYGQQESSRYAKGVRGIPIEKIPNLESIAAVVPWANPTLLATLTGHSDLVESVAISPDGRTLASGSWDNTIKLWNLQTQREIATLTGHSSYVSYVAISPDGRTLASGSWDNTIKLWNLQIQREIATLMGYLDSNLPVAFSPDGRTLAIGNGSMIKLWNLQTQQQIATLTGYSSSVLSLAISPDSRTLVSGSLDDPIKLWNLQTQQQIANLTGHSTSYVPSVAISPDGRTLASVSYDNTIKLWNLQTQQQIATLTGHSDSVNSVAFSPDGRTLASGSRDKTIKLWNLQTQQEFATLTGNSEAVNSVAFSPDGRTLASGSTDKTIKLWQDR
;
A
#
# COMPACT_ATOMS: atom_id res chain seq x y z
N MET A 1 -34.31 34.31 -11.28
CA MET A 1 -35.74 33.90 -11.22
C MET A 1 -36.25 34.10 -9.78
N LYS A 2 -37.53 34.49 -9.64
CA LYS A 2 -38.25 34.97 -8.44
C LYS A 2 -38.50 33.91 -7.33
N PHE A 3 -38.82 34.38 -6.11
CA PHE A 3 -38.93 33.73 -4.79
C PHE A 3 -40.23 32.91 -4.46
N SER A 4 -40.08 31.87 -3.58
CA SER A 4 -40.83 31.41 -2.34
C SER A 4 -42.38 31.23 -2.32
N PRO A 5 -43.06 30.52 -1.34
CA PRO A 5 -42.68 30.14 0.07
C PRO A 5 -43.15 28.77 0.67
N GLY A 6 -42.64 28.46 1.88
CA GLY A 6 -43.20 27.48 2.85
C GLY A 6 -42.33 27.30 4.12
N LEU A 7 -42.65 28.05 5.20
CA LEU A 7 -42.05 28.06 6.56
C LEU A 7 -42.07 26.66 7.23
N GLY A 8 -41.17 26.18 8.11
CA GLY A 8 -40.50 26.69 9.34
C GLY A 8 -40.92 25.74 10.50
N VAL A 9 -40.14 25.23 11.47
CA VAL A 9 -39.12 25.80 12.39
C VAL A 9 -38.44 24.64 13.15
N ILE A 10 -37.12 24.70 13.44
CA ILE A 10 -36.57 24.18 14.71
C ILE A 10 -35.62 25.25 15.29
N LEU A 11 -35.95 25.67 16.51
CA LEU A 11 -35.16 26.56 17.36
C LEU A 11 -34.01 25.79 18.00
N GLY A 12 -32.78 26.28 17.87
CA GLY A 12 -31.63 25.77 18.62
C GLY A 12 -30.33 26.25 17.98
N THR A 13 -29.56 27.03 18.71
CA THR A 13 -28.29 27.62 18.28
C THR A 13 -27.26 26.54 17.94
N ALA A 14 -27.20 26.13 16.67
CA ALA A 14 -26.05 25.44 16.11
C ALA A 14 -25.30 26.46 15.24
N THR A 15 -24.12 26.86 15.69
CA THR A 15 -23.17 27.57 14.85
C THR A 15 -22.74 26.62 13.74
N VAL A 16 -23.37 26.72 12.57
CA VAL A 16 -22.95 25.97 11.38
C VAL A 16 -21.66 26.58 10.87
N ALA A 17 -20.52 25.99 11.21
CA ALA A 17 -19.29 26.23 10.49
C ALA A 17 -19.42 25.56 9.11
N LEU A 18 -19.82 26.34 8.10
CA LEU A 18 -19.73 25.93 6.70
C LEU A 18 -18.25 25.78 6.33
N VAL A 19 -17.71 24.58 6.48
CA VAL A 19 -16.47 24.23 5.80
C VAL A 19 -16.82 23.98 4.34
N GLN A 20 -16.60 24.99 3.49
CA GLN A 20 -16.63 24.81 2.05
C GLN A 20 -15.58 23.77 1.67
N TRP A 21 -16.03 22.61 1.20
CA TRP A 21 -15.18 21.65 0.51
C TRP A 21 -14.70 22.31 -0.78
N GLN A 22 -13.45 22.76 -0.79
CA GLN A 22 -12.79 23.13 -2.02
C GLN A 22 -12.62 21.86 -2.85
N ALA A 23 -13.15 21.84 -4.07
CA ALA A 23 -12.80 20.83 -5.05
C ALA A 23 -11.26 20.81 -5.13
N VAL A 24 -10.65 19.63 -4.97
CA VAL A 24 -9.21 19.47 -5.15
C VAL A 24 -8.93 19.78 -6.63
N SER A 25 -8.52 21.01 -6.89
CA SER A 25 -8.12 21.44 -8.20
C SER A 25 -6.90 20.65 -8.62
N ALA A 26 -6.89 20.19 -9.88
CA ALA A 26 -5.69 19.63 -10.47
C ALA A 26 -4.49 20.58 -10.22
N PRO A 27 -3.31 20.05 -9.84
CA PRO A 27 -2.17 20.89 -9.56
C PRO A 27 -1.84 21.77 -10.76
N THR A 28 -1.39 22.98 -10.46
CA THR A 28 -0.87 23.89 -11.49
C THR A 28 0.38 23.26 -12.13
N SER A 29 0.70 23.67 -13.37
CA SER A 29 1.94 23.23 -14.02
C SER A 29 3.20 23.54 -13.21
N VAL A 30 3.16 24.59 -12.39
CA VAL A 30 4.23 24.95 -11.45
C VAL A 30 4.38 23.90 -10.35
N GLN A 31 3.27 23.43 -9.77
CA GLN A 31 3.31 22.37 -8.75
C GLN A 31 3.81 21.04 -9.34
N VAL A 32 3.38 20.69 -10.56
CA VAL A 32 3.88 19.49 -11.25
C VAL A 32 5.38 19.60 -11.57
N ASN A 33 5.85 20.81 -11.94
CA ASN A 33 7.26 21.08 -12.15
C ASN A 33 8.09 20.86 -10.87
N GLU A 34 7.62 21.34 -9.72
CA GLU A 34 8.30 21.13 -8.44
C GLU A 34 8.35 19.66 -8.01
N ILE A 35 7.25 18.91 -8.21
CA ILE A 35 7.24 17.45 -8.01
C ILE A 35 8.32 16.80 -8.87
N ALA A 36 8.34 17.12 -10.16
CA ALA A 36 9.26 16.54 -11.12
C ALA A 36 10.73 16.87 -10.76
N LYS A 37 11.04 18.08 -10.27
CA LYS A 37 12.40 18.43 -9.80
C LYS A 37 12.85 17.56 -8.64
N GLN A 38 11.96 17.30 -7.69
CA GLN A 38 12.28 16.59 -6.45
C GLN A 38 12.53 15.09 -6.65
N ILE A 39 12.09 14.51 -7.75
CA ILE A 39 12.23 13.07 -8.05
C ILE A 39 13.24 12.80 -9.17
N THR A 40 13.71 13.83 -9.88
CA THR A 40 14.63 13.66 -11.01
C THR A 40 16.08 13.72 -10.56
N VAL A 41 16.87 12.74 -10.99
CA VAL A 41 18.32 12.64 -10.74
C VAL A 41 19.05 12.91 -12.04
N MET A 42 20.12 13.70 -11.98
CA MET A 42 21.03 13.85 -13.12
C MET A 42 22.03 12.70 -13.10
N ILE A 43 22.22 12.03 -14.24
CA ILE A 43 23.17 10.93 -14.39
C ILE A 43 24.39 11.43 -15.18
N GLY A 44 25.58 11.28 -14.59
CA GLY A 44 26.87 11.75 -15.08
C GLY A 44 27.80 10.63 -15.58
N GLY A 45 28.87 11.03 -16.29
CA GLY A 45 29.91 10.19 -16.89
C GLY A 45 30.79 10.98 -17.89
N LEU A 46 31.90 10.41 -18.40
CA LEU A 46 32.88 11.10 -19.26
C LEU A 46 32.28 11.72 -20.54
N ASP A 47 31.21 11.14 -21.08
CA ASP A 47 30.50 11.65 -22.29
C ASP A 47 29.13 12.29 -21.97
N GLY A 48 28.72 12.25 -20.70
CA GLY A 48 27.71 13.11 -20.09
C GLY A 48 26.29 13.21 -20.67
N GLU A 49 25.46 12.15 -20.72
CA GLU A 49 24.10 12.30 -21.25
C GLU A 49 23.02 11.47 -20.50
N GLY A 50 22.25 12.09 -19.60
CA GLY A 50 20.98 11.50 -19.16
C GLY A 50 20.41 11.95 -17.82
N SER A 51 19.17 11.54 -17.59
CA SER A 51 18.39 11.76 -16.38
C SER A 51 17.85 10.44 -15.88
N GLY A 52 17.47 10.38 -14.61
CA GLY A 52 16.75 9.26 -14.03
C GLY A 52 15.66 9.76 -13.10
N VAL A 53 14.83 8.85 -12.65
CA VAL A 53 13.78 9.13 -11.66
C VAL A 53 13.95 8.23 -10.44
N ILE A 54 13.85 8.80 -9.24
CA ILE A 54 13.85 8.05 -7.98
C ILE A 54 12.52 7.30 -7.89
N ILE A 55 12.57 5.99 -8.03
CA ILE A 55 11.37 5.13 -8.00
C ILE A 55 11.25 4.34 -6.70
N ASN A 56 12.32 4.29 -5.90
CA ASN A 56 12.28 3.61 -4.62
C ASN A 56 13.37 4.11 -3.66
N ARG A 57 13.10 3.97 -2.36
CA ARG A 57 14.08 4.16 -1.28
C ARG A 57 14.00 2.99 -0.30
N GLN A 58 15.15 2.44 0.08
CA GLN A 58 15.32 1.38 1.06
C GLN A 58 16.39 1.77 2.08
N GLY A 59 15.98 2.19 3.27
CA GLY A 59 16.91 2.80 4.22
C GLY A 59 17.58 4.04 3.61
N ASN A 60 18.90 4.04 3.52
CA ASN A 60 19.64 5.12 2.86
C ASN A 60 19.88 4.87 1.37
N THR A 61 19.56 3.70 0.83
CA THR A 61 19.80 3.38 -0.57
C THR A 61 18.60 3.77 -1.43
N TYR A 62 18.86 4.53 -2.49
CA TYR A 62 17.89 4.99 -3.48
C TYR A 62 18.05 4.20 -4.77
N THR A 63 16.93 3.78 -5.36
CA THR A 63 16.89 3.17 -6.68
C THR A 63 16.39 4.21 -7.69
N VAL A 64 17.21 4.46 -8.70
CA VAL A 64 16.93 5.35 -9.82
C VAL A 64 16.63 4.52 -11.06
N LEU A 65 15.49 4.75 -11.69
CA LEU A 65 15.16 4.21 -13.01
C LEU A 65 15.59 5.18 -14.09
N THR A 66 16.21 4.66 -15.15
CA THR A 66 16.71 5.42 -16.30
C THR A 66 16.64 4.57 -17.56
N ALA A 67 16.91 5.17 -18.73
CA ALA A 67 17.16 4.43 -19.96
C ALA A 67 18.51 3.69 -19.91
N TYR A 68 18.62 2.52 -20.54
CA TYR A 68 19.84 1.70 -20.48
C TYR A 68 21.01 2.34 -21.23
N HIS A 69 20.77 2.97 -22.37
CA HIS A 69 21.83 3.66 -23.12
C HIS A 69 22.48 4.82 -22.35
N VAL A 70 21.81 5.36 -21.32
CA VAL A 70 22.40 6.35 -20.40
C VAL A 70 23.50 5.72 -19.54
N VAL A 71 23.40 4.42 -19.26
CA VAL A 71 24.28 3.70 -18.33
C VAL A 71 25.18 2.65 -18.96
N GLU A 72 25.01 2.30 -20.24
CA GLU A 72 25.80 1.23 -20.88
C GLU A 72 27.26 1.63 -21.22
N LYS A 73 27.58 2.92 -21.32
CA LYS A 73 28.93 3.39 -21.69
C LYS A 73 30.01 3.08 -20.63
N PRO A 74 31.27 2.79 -20.98
CA PRO A 74 32.32 2.55 -19.98
C PRO A 74 32.62 3.78 -19.11
N GLY A 75 32.79 3.59 -17.78
CA GLY A 75 33.21 4.65 -16.84
C GLY A 75 32.37 4.70 -15.54
N GLY A 76 32.98 5.14 -14.43
CA GLY A 76 32.28 5.36 -13.17
C GLY A 76 31.10 6.33 -13.35
N ARG A 77 29.95 6.01 -12.76
CA ARG A 77 28.74 6.82 -12.85
C ARG A 77 28.59 7.68 -11.60
N ASP A 78 28.61 8.99 -11.79
CA ASP A 78 28.25 9.94 -10.76
C ASP A 78 26.79 10.35 -10.95
N LEU A 79 26.07 10.50 -9.86
CA LEU A 79 24.68 10.87 -9.79
C LEU A 79 24.62 12.20 -9.07
N THR A 80 23.86 13.16 -9.59
CA THR A 80 23.55 14.38 -8.85
C THR A 80 22.08 14.35 -8.48
N ALA A 81 21.82 14.27 -7.18
CA ALA A 81 20.48 14.22 -6.63
C ALA A 81 19.77 15.59 -6.73
N PRO A 82 18.45 15.66 -6.47
CA PRO A 82 17.63 16.88 -6.62
C PRO A 82 18.16 18.14 -5.94
N ASP A 83 18.90 18.01 -4.84
CA ASP A 83 19.48 19.12 -4.08
C ASP A 83 20.90 19.51 -4.54
N GLY A 84 21.38 18.94 -5.65
CA GLY A 84 22.72 19.19 -6.20
C GLY A 84 23.84 18.35 -5.57
N GLN A 85 23.54 17.49 -4.59
CA GLN A 85 24.55 16.62 -3.99
C GLN A 85 24.97 15.49 -4.94
N GLN A 86 26.28 15.22 -5.00
CA GLN A 86 26.84 14.19 -5.85
C GLN A 86 27.05 12.87 -5.10
N TYR A 87 26.72 11.76 -5.75
CA TYR A 87 26.87 10.40 -5.24
C TYR A 87 27.49 9.53 -6.32
N ARG A 88 28.26 8.52 -5.90
CA ARG A 88 28.74 7.49 -6.81
C ARG A 88 27.69 6.39 -6.93
N ALA A 89 27.43 5.93 -8.15
CA ALA A 89 26.59 4.77 -8.37
C ALA A 89 27.25 3.52 -7.76
N GLU A 90 26.49 2.79 -6.96
CA GLU A 90 26.91 1.55 -6.31
C GLU A 90 26.77 0.35 -7.26
N SER A 91 25.71 0.35 -8.07
CA SER A 91 25.46 -0.67 -9.07
C SER A 91 24.58 -0.13 -10.19
N SER A 92 24.67 -0.76 -11.36
CA SER A 92 23.77 -0.54 -12.49
C SER A 92 23.31 -1.87 -13.07
N GLN A 93 22.02 -2.03 -13.35
CA GLN A 93 21.45 -3.26 -13.88
C GLN A 93 20.52 -2.96 -15.05
N ARG A 94 20.72 -3.64 -16.19
CA ARG A 94 19.78 -3.61 -17.32
C ARG A 94 18.49 -4.35 -16.98
N LEU A 95 17.35 -3.79 -17.37
CA LEU A 95 16.03 -4.37 -17.16
C LEU A 95 15.48 -4.99 -18.46
N GLY A 96 15.52 -6.32 -18.53
CA GLY A 96 14.92 -7.08 -19.62
C GLY A 96 15.51 -6.72 -21.00
N LYS A 97 14.68 -6.84 -22.04
CA LYS A 97 15.07 -6.54 -23.43
C LYS A 97 14.92 -5.05 -23.78
N LEU A 98 14.07 -4.32 -23.05
CA LEU A 98 13.83 -2.89 -23.22
C LEU A 98 15.08 -2.06 -22.88
N ASP A 99 15.12 -0.85 -23.40
CA ASP A 99 16.16 0.15 -23.14
C ASP A 99 15.98 0.80 -21.75
N LEU A 100 16.10 0.01 -20.69
CA LEU A 100 15.89 0.43 -19.30
C LEU A 100 16.99 -0.09 -18.38
N ALA A 101 17.31 0.69 -17.37
CA ALA A 101 18.24 0.31 -16.33
C ALA A 101 17.90 0.89 -14.96
N LEU A 102 18.41 0.23 -13.93
CA LEU A 102 18.40 0.70 -12.56
C LEU A 102 19.80 1.12 -12.14
N ILE A 103 19.87 2.18 -11.34
CA ILE A 103 21.07 2.61 -10.65
C ILE A 103 20.77 2.71 -9.16
N LYS A 104 21.70 2.28 -8.32
CA LYS A 104 21.61 2.47 -6.86
C LYS A 104 22.63 3.46 -6.35
N PHE A 105 22.25 4.27 -5.37
CA PHE A 105 23.17 5.11 -4.58
C PHE A 105 22.67 5.25 -3.14
N SER A 106 23.57 5.39 -2.19
CA SER A 106 23.21 5.64 -0.79
C SER A 106 23.34 7.11 -0.40
N SER A 107 22.33 7.62 0.32
CA SER A 107 22.28 8.95 0.92
C SER A 107 21.53 8.92 2.25
N SER A 108 22.02 9.68 3.22
CA SER A 108 21.30 9.96 4.47
C SER A 108 20.22 11.03 4.32
N ARG A 109 20.19 11.75 3.18
CA ARG A 109 19.18 12.77 2.88
C ARG A 109 17.87 12.11 2.48
N ASN A 110 16.75 12.82 2.66
CA ASN A 110 15.42 12.31 2.34
C ASN A 110 14.89 12.90 1.01
N TYR A 111 15.28 12.30 -0.11
CA TYR A 111 14.71 12.61 -1.41
C TYR A 111 13.31 11.99 -1.59
N PRO A 112 12.34 12.72 -2.17
CA PRO A 112 11.04 12.19 -2.52
C PRO A 112 11.14 11.02 -3.53
N VAL A 113 10.28 10.03 -3.33
CA VAL A 113 10.09 8.91 -4.26
C VAL A 113 8.92 9.22 -5.17
N ALA A 114 9.08 8.95 -6.47
CA ALA A 114 8.05 9.18 -7.46
C ALA A 114 6.80 8.33 -7.20
N GLN A 115 5.63 8.97 -7.27
CA GLN A 115 4.36 8.25 -7.37
C GLN A 115 4.11 7.88 -8.84
N VAL A 116 3.77 6.63 -9.09
CA VAL A 116 3.50 6.10 -10.42
C VAL A 116 2.00 5.97 -10.66
N ALA A 117 1.56 6.13 -11.90
CA ALA A 117 0.19 5.91 -12.31
C ALA A 117 0.15 5.05 -13.57
N ASP A 118 -0.93 4.28 -13.73
CA ASP A 118 -1.15 3.48 -14.92
C ASP A 118 -1.21 4.39 -16.15
N SER A 119 -0.21 4.26 -17.03
CA SER A 119 -0.16 5.06 -18.24
C SER A 119 -1.35 4.76 -19.14
N SER A 120 -1.97 3.57 -19.04
CA SER A 120 -3.12 3.15 -19.85
C SER A 120 -4.36 4.01 -19.61
N ALA A 121 -4.45 4.62 -18.43
CA ALA A 121 -5.52 5.56 -18.07
C ALA A 121 -5.37 6.93 -18.73
N VAL A 122 -4.19 7.26 -19.28
CA VAL A 122 -3.95 8.53 -19.97
C VAL A 122 -4.40 8.41 -21.43
N LYS A 123 -5.41 9.20 -21.79
CA LYS A 123 -6.01 9.19 -23.13
C LYS A 123 -5.28 10.16 -24.07
N PRO A 124 -5.30 9.92 -25.40
CA PRO A 124 -4.90 10.92 -26.38
C PRO A 124 -5.59 12.27 -26.14
N GLY A 125 -4.84 13.36 -26.29
CA GLY A 125 -5.23 14.73 -25.95
C GLY A 125 -4.99 15.12 -24.48
N ALA A 126 -4.70 14.18 -23.59
CA ALA A 126 -4.41 14.50 -22.19
C ALA A 126 -3.11 15.30 -22.05
N ARG A 127 -3.10 16.23 -21.08
CA ARG A 127 -1.91 16.99 -20.75
C ARG A 127 -0.91 16.12 -20.00
N VAL A 128 0.34 16.17 -20.45
CA VAL A 128 1.47 15.42 -19.90
C VAL A 128 2.71 16.31 -19.87
N TYR A 129 3.73 15.87 -19.17
CA TYR A 129 4.97 16.62 -18.99
C TYR A 129 6.16 15.70 -19.11
N SER A 130 7.23 16.17 -19.75
CA SER A 130 8.53 15.49 -19.74
C SER A 130 9.51 16.33 -18.94
N ALA A 131 10.25 15.69 -18.04
CA ALA A 131 11.24 16.36 -17.21
C ALA A 131 12.60 15.68 -17.27
N GLY A 132 13.68 16.45 -17.12
CA GLY A 132 15.04 15.93 -17.14
C GLY A 132 16.13 17.00 -17.28
N PHE A 133 17.37 16.56 -17.23
CA PHE A 133 18.60 17.33 -17.40
C PHE A 133 19.22 17.05 -18.79
N PRO A 134 18.97 17.89 -19.81
CA PRO A 134 19.48 17.69 -21.15
C PRO A 134 21.00 17.76 -21.22
N VAL A 135 21.54 17.19 -22.30
CA VAL A 135 22.95 17.33 -22.65
C VAL A 135 23.19 18.78 -23.05
N PRO A 136 24.27 19.41 -22.56
CA PRO A 136 24.69 20.70 -23.08
C PRO A 136 24.98 20.58 -24.58
N SER A 137 24.34 21.40 -25.40
CA SER A 137 24.66 21.51 -26.83
C SER A 137 25.71 22.59 -27.05
N GLY A 138 26.91 22.21 -27.48
CA GLY A 138 28.01 23.13 -27.81
C GLY A 138 29.13 23.16 -26.77
N SER A 139 30.27 23.76 -27.15
CA SER A 139 31.55 23.67 -26.43
C SER A 139 31.66 24.48 -25.12
N ASN A 140 30.66 25.30 -24.75
CA ASN A 140 30.79 26.31 -23.69
C ASN A 140 29.64 26.36 -22.65
N VAL A 141 29.01 25.24 -22.33
CA VAL A 141 27.99 25.21 -21.25
C VAL A 141 28.41 24.19 -20.18
N GLN A 142 28.95 24.69 -19.07
CA GLN A 142 29.42 23.89 -17.93
C GLN A 142 28.29 23.42 -16.98
N GLU A 143 27.05 23.85 -17.15
CA GLU A 143 25.95 23.49 -16.24
C GLU A 143 24.73 22.93 -16.97
N ARG A 144 24.34 21.68 -16.62
CA ARG A 144 23.05 21.11 -17.03
C ARG A 144 21.95 21.72 -16.18
N ARG A 145 21.04 22.45 -16.81
CA ARG A 145 19.85 22.99 -16.15
C ARG A 145 18.73 21.97 -16.19
N TYR A 146 17.93 21.90 -15.15
CA TYR A 146 16.70 21.10 -15.14
C TYR A 146 15.69 21.68 -16.15
N PHE A 147 15.06 20.80 -16.93
CA PHE A 147 14.00 21.14 -17.89
C PHE A 147 12.69 20.45 -17.55
N PHE A 148 11.61 21.17 -17.82
CA PHE A 148 10.24 20.71 -17.71
C PHE A 148 9.48 21.14 -18.97
N ILE A 149 9.02 20.17 -19.74
CA ILE A 149 8.45 20.35 -21.07
C ILE A 149 6.97 19.94 -21.01
N PRO A 150 6.03 20.90 -21.07
CA PRO A 150 4.62 20.59 -21.26
C PRO A 150 4.36 20.00 -22.65
N ALA A 151 3.51 18.99 -22.68
CA ALA A 151 3.12 18.27 -23.89
C ALA A 151 1.66 17.83 -23.81
N GLN A 152 1.17 17.25 -24.90
CA GLN A 152 -0.05 16.43 -24.91
C GLN A 152 0.28 15.03 -25.39
N MET A 153 -0.45 14.05 -24.89
CA MET A 153 -0.40 12.70 -25.45
C MET A 153 -1.03 12.71 -26.83
N SER A 154 -0.29 12.41 -27.90
CA SER A 154 -0.82 12.45 -29.27
C SER A 154 -1.56 11.17 -29.64
N GLU A 155 -0.94 10.02 -29.36
CA GLU A 155 -1.47 8.70 -29.71
C GLU A 155 -0.79 7.62 -28.86
N ARG A 156 -1.32 6.39 -28.89
CA ARG A 156 -0.63 5.19 -28.40
C ARG A 156 -0.17 4.37 -29.59
N GLY A 157 1.12 4.04 -29.61
CA GLY A 157 1.66 3.08 -30.58
C GLY A 157 1.26 1.63 -30.23
N THR A 158 1.71 0.69 -31.07
CA THR A 158 1.62 -0.77 -30.84
C THR A 158 2.99 -1.43 -30.66
N GLY A 159 4.07 -0.64 -30.54
CA GLY A 159 5.47 -1.08 -30.48
C GLY A 159 6.08 -1.00 -29.07
N GLU A 160 7.41 -1.12 -28.94
CA GLU A 160 8.03 -1.16 -27.60
C GLU A 160 8.06 0.20 -26.87
N SER A 161 7.91 1.32 -27.61
CA SER A 161 7.86 2.69 -27.07
C SER A 161 6.56 3.40 -27.48
N ASP A 162 5.53 3.29 -26.64
CA ASP A 162 4.13 3.59 -27.01
C ASP A 162 3.53 4.86 -26.40
N LEU A 163 4.31 5.64 -25.63
CA LEU A 163 3.87 6.99 -25.25
C LEU A 163 4.38 8.00 -26.26
N LEU A 164 3.48 8.48 -27.12
CA LEU A 164 3.79 9.51 -28.11
C LEU A 164 3.27 10.86 -27.61
N LEU A 165 4.18 11.84 -27.53
CA LEU A 165 3.89 13.16 -26.98
C LEU A 165 4.11 14.26 -28.02
N THR A 166 3.26 15.29 -27.98
CA THR A 166 3.41 16.52 -28.76
C THR A 166 4.48 17.42 -28.11
N GLY A 167 5.61 17.61 -28.80
CA GLY A 167 6.72 18.44 -28.28
C GLY A 167 8.01 18.25 -29.07
N GLN A 168 8.91 19.24 -29.01
CA GLN A 168 10.24 19.18 -29.63
C GLN A 168 11.20 18.41 -28.70
N PRO A 169 11.77 17.27 -29.12
CA PRO A 169 12.69 16.50 -28.30
C PRO A 169 13.96 17.30 -27.99
N ARG A 170 14.45 17.23 -26.73
CA ARG A 170 15.78 17.74 -26.37
C ARG A 170 16.70 16.58 -26.03
N LYS A 171 17.89 16.57 -26.65
CA LYS A 171 18.94 15.59 -26.38
C LYS A 171 19.29 15.60 -24.88
N GLY A 172 19.29 14.43 -24.23
CA GLY A 172 19.68 14.24 -22.82
C GLY A 172 18.58 14.27 -21.77
N VAL A 173 17.34 14.56 -22.16
CA VAL A 173 16.17 14.31 -21.28
C VAL A 173 15.92 12.79 -21.11
N SER A 174 16.63 11.96 -21.88
CA SER A 174 16.59 10.50 -21.81
C SER A 174 16.75 9.96 -20.40
N GLY A 175 15.89 9.00 -20.06
CA GLY A 175 15.77 8.40 -18.74
C GLY A 175 14.99 9.24 -17.70
N GLY A 176 14.63 10.49 -18.03
CA GLY A 176 13.82 11.35 -17.16
C GLY A 176 12.33 10.98 -17.12
N PRO A 177 11.58 11.44 -16.09
CA PRO A 177 10.19 11.06 -15.92
C PRO A 177 9.26 11.72 -16.95
N ILE A 178 8.25 10.97 -17.36
CA ILE A 178 7.04 11.46 -18.05
C ILE A 178 5.91 11.47 -17.04
N LEU A 179 5.28 12.63 -16.84
CA LEU A 179 4.24 12.84 -15.83
C LEU A 179 2.88 13.15 -16.45
N ASN A 180 1.81 12.72 -15.80
CA ASN A 180 0.45 13.15 -16.13
C ASN A 180 0.13 14.54 -15.52
N ALA A 181 -1.10 15.03 -15.75
CA ALA A 181 -1.58 16.32 -15.24
C ALA A 181 -1.57 16.46 -13.70
N TRP A 182 -1.47 15.34 -12.97
CA TRP A 182 -1.44 15.30 -11.50
C TRP A 182 -0.02 15.19 -10.94
N GLY A 183 1.00 15.05 -11.80
CA GLY A 183 2.39 14.87 -11.38
C GLY A 183 2.75 13.42 -11.03
N PHE A 184 1.96 12.44 -11.46
CA PHE A 184 2.33 11.04 -11.34
C PHE A 184 3.11 10.58 -12.56
N VAL A 185 4.14 9.77 -12.33
CA VAL A 185 4.99 9.19 -13.37
C VAL A 185 4.21 8.10 -14.11
N ILE A 186 4.08 8.27 -15.42
CA ILE A 186 3.43 7.35 -16.34
C ILE A 186 4.44 6.74 -17.32
N GLY A 187 5.72 7.03 -17.17
CA GLY A 187 6.73 6.44 -18.05
C GLY A 187 8.05 7.16 -17.98
N ILE A 188 8.98 6.65 -18.79
CA ILE A 188 10.34 7.17 -18.90
C ILE A 188 10.58 7.66 -20.32
N TYR A 189 11.24 8.81 -20.43
CA TYR A 189 11.63 9.37 -21.71
C TYR A 189 12.71 8.51 -22.37
N GLY A 190 12.47 8.07 -23.62
CA GLY A 190 13.38 7.21 -24.38
C GLY A 190 14.44 7.97 -25.20
N GLN A 191 15.21 7.23 -26.02
CA GLN A 191 16.23 7.81 -26.88
C GLN A 191 15.62 8.68 -28.00
N GLN A 192 16.29 9.79 -28.33
CA GLN A 192 15.95 10.59 -29.50
C GLN A 192 16.31 9.82 -30.78
N GLU A 193 15.33 9.44 -31.60
CA GLU A 193 15.60 9.02 -32.98
C GLU A 193 16.07 10.23 -33.80
N SER A 194 17.24 10.14 -34.42
CA SER A 194 17.86 11.21 -35.21
C SER A 194 17.17 11.50 -36.56
N SER A 195 15.94 11.02 -36.79
CA SER A 195 15.26 11.20 -38.07
C SER A 195 14.50 12.52 -38.09
N ARG A 196 14.71 13.33 -39.14
CA ARG A 196 13.98 14.59 -39.39
C ARG A 196 12.47 14.42 -39.64
N TYR A 197 11.95 13.20 -39.47
CA TYR A 197 10.58 12.80 -39.79
C TYR A 197 9.82 12.18 -38.60
N ALA A 198 10.43 12.05 -37.42
CA ALA A 198 9.75 11.55 -36.22
C ALA A 198 8.74 12.59 -35.68
N LYS A 199 7.45 12.38 -35.94
CA LYS A 199 6.35 13.16 -35.34
C LYS A 199 6.12 12.71 -33.89
N GLY A 200 7.00 13.09 -32.97
CA GLY A 200 6.74 12.97 -31.53
C GLY A 200 7.89 12.39 -30.71
N VAL A 201 7.81 12.65 -29.41
CA VAL A 201 8.68 12.06 -28.38
C VAL A 201 8.18 10.65 -28.07
N ARG A 202 9.08 9.67 -28.01
CA ARG A 202 8.76 8.30 -27.59
C ARG A 202 9.16 8.05 -26.14
N GLY A 203 8.17 7.73 -25.32
CA GLY A 203 8.36 7.26 -23.95
C GLY A 203 8.08 5.77 -23.82
N ILE A 204 8.76 5.14 -22.87
CA ILE A 204 8.47 3.78 -22.44
C ILE A 204 7.42 3.88 -21.33
N PRO A 205 6.18 3.38 -21.55
CA PRO A 205 5.12 3.44 -20.54
C PRO A 205 5.41 2.58 -19.32
N ILE A 206 4.93 2.99 -18.15
CA ILE A 206 5.26 2.33 -16.89
C ILE A 206 4.79 0.87 -16.83
N GLU A 207 3.64 0.54 -17.44
CA GLU A 207 3.08 -0.82 -17.48
C GLU A 207 3.92 -1.80 -18.29
N LYS A 208 4.82 -1.32 -19.15
CA LYS A 208 5.75 -2.16 -19.91
C LYS A 208 7.04 -2.44 -19.16
N ILE A 209 7.26 -1.81 -18.01
CA ILE A 209 8.46 -2.02 -17.20
C ILE A 209 8.23 -3.26 -16.34
N PRO A 210 8.88 -4.40 -16.68
CA PRO A 210 8.66 -5.62 -15.94
C PRO A 210 9.10 -5.39 -14.48
N ASN A 211 8.30 -5.88 -13.55
CA ASN A 211 8.67 -5.95 -12.13
C ASN A 211 8.86 -4.59 -11.44
N LEU A 212 8.33 -3.46 -11.94
CA LEU A 212 8.49 -2.15 -11.27
C LEU A 212 8.02 -2.18 -9.79
N GLU A 213 6.91 -2.86 -9.51
CA GLU A 213 6.39 -3.08 -8.15
C GLU A 213 7.32 -3.93 -7.26
N SER A 214 8.25 -4.70 -7.86
CA SER A 214 9.24 -5.51 -7.14
C SER A 214 10.69 -5.02 -7.27
N ILE A 215 10.93 -3.97 -8.06
CA ILE A 215 12.19 -3.22 -8.13
C ILE A 215 12.35 -2.30 -6.90
N ALA A 216 11.24 -1.99 -6.23
CA ALA A 216 11.25 -1.54 -4.85
C ALA A 216 11.54 -2.70 -3.89
N ALA A 217 12.65 -3.42 -4.10
CA ALA A 217 13.01 -4.67 -3.41
C ALA A 217 12.80 -4.66 -1.87
N VAL A 218 11.59 -4.97 -1.40
CA VAL A 218 11.43 -5.68 -0.14
C VAL A 218 12.36 -6.88 -0.27
N VAL A 219 13.38 -6.94 0.58
CA VAL A 219 14.28 -8.09 0.58
C VAL A 219 13.39 -9.28 0.94
N PRO A 220 13.26 -10.29 0.06
CA PRO A 220 12.47 -11.48 0.40
C PRO A 220 13.06 -12.07 1.67
N TRP A 221 12.19 -12.36 2.65
CA TRP A 221 12.61 -12.90 3.92
C TRP A 221 13.43 -14.19 3.68
N ALA A 222 14.63 -14.25 4.24
CA ALA A 222 15.53 -15.40 4.08
C ALA A 222 15.94 -15.99 5.44
N ASN A 223 16.29 -15.14 6.39
CA ASN A 223 16.75 -15.52 7.73
C ASN A 223 16.05 -14.67 8.80
N PRO A 224 14.76 -14.92 9.04
CA PRO A 224 14.03 -14.17 10.03
C PRO A 224 14.51 -14.40 11.46
N THR A 225 14.62 -13.32 12.21
CA THR A 225 14.99 -13.37 13.62
C THR A 225 14.08 -12.50 14.47
N LEU A 226 13.95 -12.87 15.75
CA LEU A 226 13.26 -12.06 16.73
C LEU A 226 14.06 -10.76 16.96
N LEU A 227 13.45 -9.63 16.62
CA LEU A 227 13.98 -8.29 16.86
C LEU A 227 13.69 -7.84 18.30
N ALA A 228 12.44 -7.99 18.74
CA ALA A 228 12.00 -7.51 20.06
C ALA A 228 10.79 -8.28 20.57
N THR A 229 10.63 -8.33 21.89
CA THR A 229 9.39 -8.72 22.56
C THR A 229 8.86 -7.50 23.31
N LEU A 230 7.70 -7.00 22.91
CA LEU A 230 7.00 -5.90 23.56
C LEU A 230 6.08 -6.49 24.63
N THR A 231 6.26 -6.01 25.87
CA THR A 231 5.49 -6.43 27.04
C THR A 231 4.76 -5.23 27.62
N GLY A 232 3.53 -5.41 28.08
CA GLY A 232 2.78 -4.34 28.75
C GLY A 232 1.29 -4.61 28.87
N HIS A 233 0.72 -5.45 28.01
CA HIS A 233 -0.65 -5.94 28.19
C HIS A 233 -0.73 -6.92 29.36
N SER A 234 -1.83 -6.87 30.13
CA SER A 234 -2.05 -7.77 31.27
C SER A 234 -2.83 -9.03 30.90
N ASP A 235 -3.35 -9.09 29.68
CA ASP A 235 -4.05 -10.23 29.09
C ASP A 235 -3.60 -10.44 27.63
N LEU A 236 -4.14 -11.45 26.97
CA LEU A 236 -3.74 -11.82 25.61
C LEU A 236 -3.90 -10.68 24.60
N VAL A 237 -3.04 -10.69 23.59
CA VAL A 237 -3.11 -9.75 22.48
C VAL A 237 -3.85 -10.42 21.33
N GLU A 238 -5.04 -9.91 21.02
CA GLU A 238 -5.94 -10.51 20.03
C GLU A 238 -5.62 -10.00 18.62
N SER A 239 -5.32 -8.71 18.49
CA SER A 239 -5.16 -8.05 17.19
C SER A 239 -4.01 -7.07 17.18
N VAL A 240 -3.24 -7.05 16.07
CA VAL A 240 -2.18 -6.07 15.83
C VAL A 240 -2.34 -5.42 14.45
N ALA A 241 -1.98 -4.15 14.34
CA ALA A 241 -1.97 -3.41 13.07
C ALA A 241 -0.79 -2.43 13.03
N ILE A 242 -0.10 -2.33 11.89
CA ILE A 242 0.99 -1.37 11.68
C ILE A 242 0.49 -0.19 10.85
N SER A 243 0.87 1.03 11.23
CA SER A 243 0.51 2.25 10.52
C SER A 243 1.10 2.28 9.10
N PRO A 244 0.45 2.95 8.14
CA PRO A 244 0.94 3.05 6.75
C PRO A 244 2.33 3.67 6.58
N ASP A 245 2.81 4.44 7.56
CA ASP A 245 4.18 4.99 7.59
C ASP A 245 5.21 4.04 8.21
N GLY A 246 4.79 2.87 8.71
CA GLY A 246 5.62 1.85 9.33
C GLY A 246 6.20 2.23 10.71
N ARG A 247 5.73 3.31 11.34
CA ARG A 247 6.32 3.82 12.58
C ARG A 247 5.57 3.40 13.84
N THR A 248 4.26 3.20 13.74
CA THR A 248 3.39 2.91 14.87
C THR A 248 2.76 1.54 14.71
N LEU A 249 2.84 0.72 15.75
CA LEU A 249 2.06 -0.50 15.90
C LEU A 249 0.94 -0.22 16.89
N ALA A 250 -0.28 -0.64 16.56
CA ALA A 250 -1.38 -0.73 17.50
C ALA A 250 -1.63 -2.18 17.88
N SER A 251 -1.98 -2.43 19.15
CA SER A 251 -2.39 -3.74 19.65
C SER A 251 -3.66 -3.63 20.47
N GLY A 252 -4.65 -4.50 20.18
CA GLY A 252 -5.85 -4.68 20.98
C GLY A 252 -5.75 -5.93 21.85
N SER A 253 -6.19 -5.84 23.10
CA SER A 253 -6.06 -6.91 24.09
C SER A 253 -7.34 -7.14 24.89
N TRP A 254 -7.43 -8.33 25.48
CA TRP A 254 -8.45 -8.70 26.46
C TRP A 254 -8.27 -8.00 27.82
N ASP A 255 -7.23 -7.19 28.00
CA ASP A 255 -7.17 -6.25 29.13
C ASP A 255 -8.02 -4.98 28.95
N ASN A 256 -8.87 -4.96 27.91
CA ASN A 256 -9.78 -3.87 27.53
C ASN A 256 -9.06 -2.62 27.00
N THR A 257 -7.75 -2.69 26.73
CA THR A 257 -6.96 -1.56 26.25
C THR A 257 -6.46 -1.76 24.83
N ILE A 258 -6.14 -0.62 24.21
CA ILE A 258 -5.33 -0.58 22.99
C ILE A 258 -3.99 0.06 23.37
N LYS A 259 -2.88 -0.55 22.98
CA LYS A 259 -1.55 0.08 23.14
C LYS A 259 -0.99 0.49 21.79
N LEU A 260 -0.37 1.67 21.77
CA LEU A 260 0.38 2.19 20.64
C LEU A 260 1.86 2.04 20.94
N TRP A 261 2.63 1.51 20.00
CA TRP A 261 4.05 1.25 20.14
C TRP A 261 4.82 1.92 19.02
N ASN A 262 5.97 2.48 19.35
CA ASN A 262 6.89 3.02 18.37
C ASN A 262 7.81 1.89 17.89
N LEU A 263 7.72 1.52 16.61
CA LEU A 263 8.47 0.38 16.06
C LEU A 263 9.98 0.62 16.00
N GLN A 264 10.42 1.88 15.90
CA GLN A 264 11.84 2.22 15.87
C GLN A 264 12.49 2.08 17.26
N THR A 265 11.82 2.56 18.30
CA THR A 265 12.34 2.57 19.67
C THR A 265 11.89 1.37 20.49
N GLN A 266 10.91 0.62 19.99
CA GLN A 266 10.29 -0.55 20.63
C GLN A 266 9.67 -0.22 21.99
N ARG A 267 9.20 1.02 22.16
CA ARG A 267 8.59 1.52 23.38
C ARG A 267 7.12 1.83 23.17
N GLU A 268 6.34 1.69 24.25
CA GLU A 268 4.97 2.16 24.28
C GLU A 268 4.94 3.69 24.11
N ILE A 269 4.10 4.15 23.17
CA ILE A 269 3.77 5.56 22.95
C ILE A 269 2.64 5.98 23.89
N ALA A 270 1.58 5.16 23.94
CA ALA A 270 0.37 5.44 24.70
C ALA A 270 -0.47 4.18 24.94
N THR A 271 -1.27 4.22 26.00
CA THR A 271 -2.38 3.29 26.23
C THR A 271 -3.70 4.04 26.03
N LEU A 272 -4.53 3.58 25.10
CA LEU A 272 -5.87 4.08 24.86
C LEU A 272 -6.85 3.25 25.69
N THR A 273 -7.53 3.91 26.63
CA THR A 273 -8.56 3.33 27.51
C THR A 273 -9.92 3.88 27.16
N GLY A 274 -10.97 3.06 27.23
CA GLY A 274 -12.35 3.50 27.02
C GLY A 274 -13.32 2.37 26.70
N HIS A 275 -12.82 1.24 26.20
CA HIS A 275 -13.60 0.01 26.11
C HIS A 275 -13.83 -0.59 27.50
N SER A 276 -15.01 -1.18 27.73
CA SER A 276 -15.37 -1.81 29.01
C SER A 276 -15.22 -3.33 29.00
N SER A 277 -14.80 -3.89 27.86
CA SER A 277 -14.56 -5.32 27.65
C SER A 277 -13.46 -5.51 26.60
N TYR A 278 -13.19 -6.77 26.24
CA TYR A 278 -12.05 -7.18 25.43
C TYR A 278 -11.99 -6.44 24.10
N VAL A 279 -10.81 -5.96 23.71
CA VAL A 279 -10.59 -5.37 22.39
C VAL A 279 -10.15 -6.47 21.43
N SER A 280 -11.05 -6.87 20.55
CA SER A 280 -10.83 -8.00 19.63
C SER A 280 -10.23 -7.59 18.29
N TYR A 281 -10.42 -6.34 17.84
CA TYR A 281 -9.89 -5.87 16.57
C TYR A 281 -9.32 -4.46 16.67
N VAL A 282 -8.23 -4.22 15.97
CA VAL A 282 -7.70 -2.88 15.69
C VAL A 282 -7.37 -2.75 14.21
N ALA A 283 -7.68 -1.59 13.63
CA ALA A 283 -7.28 -1.23 12.26
C ALA A 283 -6.89 0.24 12.20
N ILE A 284 -5.85 0.57 11.44
CA ILE A 284 -5.41 1.96 11.22
C ILE A 284 -5.85 2.39 9.83
N SER A 285 -6.40 3.60 9.70
CA SER A 285 -6.83 4.17 8.44
C SER A 285 -5.66 4.36 7.47
N PRO A 286 -5.89 4.34 6.14
CA PRO A 286 -4.81 4.48 5.14
C PRO A 286 -4.01 5.78 5.22
N ASP A 287 -4.58 6.85 5.80
CA ASP A 287 -3.88 8.10 6.05
C ASP A 287 -3.05 8.10 7.36
N GLY A 288 -3.14 7.02 8.15
CA GLY A 288 -2.44 6.84 9.42
C GLY A 288 -2.96 7.71 10.56
N ARG A 289 -4.11 8.38 10.41
CA ARG A 289 -4.60 9.36 11.40
C ARG A 289 -5.64 8.80 12.36
N THR A 290 -6.40 7.81 11.93
CA THR A 290 -7.52 7.24 12.69
C THR A 290 -7.27 5.77 12.97
N LEU A 291 -7.54 5.33 14.19
CA LEU A 291 -7.63 3.92 14.53
C LEU A 291 -9.09 3.57 14.79
N ALA A 292 -9.56 2.46 14.24
CA ALA A 292 -10.83 1.84 14.62
C ALA A 292 -10.54 0.64 15.51
N SER A 293 -11.30 0.50 16.59
CA SER A 293 -11.25 -0.67 17.46
C SER A 293 -12.63 -1.27 17.64
N GLY A 294 -12.71 -2.60 17.57
CA GLY A 294 -13.91 -3.37 17.90
C GLY A 294 -13.72 -4.12 19.20
N SER A 295 -14.77 -4.12 20.02
CA SER A 295 -14.73 -4.71 21.36
C SER A 295 -15.97 -5.53 21.68
N TRP A 296 -15.78 -6.47 22.60
CA TRP A 296 -16.83 -7.28 23.21
C TRP A 296 -17.80 -6.47 24.08
N ASP A 297 -17.55 -5.17 24.26
CA ASP A 297 -18.52 -4.23 24.84
C ASP A 297 -19.62 -3.79 23.85
N ASN A 298 -19.64 -4.41 22.66
CA ASN A 298 -20.55 -4.15 21.56
C ASN A 298 -20.40 -2.75 20.94
N THR A 299 -19.22 -2.15 21.06
CA THR A 299 -18.92 -0.85 20.45
C THR A 299 -17.76 -0.92 19.47
N ILE A 300 -17.84 -0.06 18.45
CA ILE A 300 -16.68 0.35 17.67
C ILE A 300 -16.27 1.74 18.13
N LYS A 301 -15.00 1.93 18.48
CA LYS A 301 -14.44 3.25 18.80
C LYS A 301 -13.50 3.72 17.71
N LEU A 302 -13.58 5.01 17.38
CA LEU A 302 -12.63 5.69 16.51
C LEU A 302 -11.74 6.58 17.36
N TRP A 303 -10.44 6.49 17.13
CA TRP A 303 -9.41 7.19 17.89
C TRP A 303 -8.57 8.02 16.93
N ASN A 304 -8.29 9.27 17.30
CA ASN A 304 -7.31 10.07 16.59
C ASN A 304 -5.91 9.74 17.13
N LEU A 305 -5.03 9.25 16.27
CA LEU A 305 -3.68 8.81 16.65
C LEU A 305 -2.71 9.96 16.95
N GLN A 306 -2.97 11.16 16.41
CA GLN A 306 -2.14 12.34 16.68
C GLN A 306 -2.35 12.87 18.10
N ILE A 307 -3.61 12.96 18.54
CA ILE A 307 -3.95 13.46 19.89
C ILE A 307 -4.21 12.33 20.90
N GLN A 308 -4.23 11.08 20.45
CA GLN A 308 -4.42 9.87 21.26
C GLN A 308 -5.73 9.89 22.06
N ARG A 309 -6.81 10.33 21.43
CA ARG A 309 -8.13 10.42 22.05
C ARG A 309 -9.19 9.78 21.19
N GLU A 310 -10.20 9.23 21.85
CA GLU A 310 -11.45 8.84 21.21
C GLU A 310 -12.09 10.07 20.55
N ILE A 311 -12.54 9.90 19.31
CA ILE A 311 -13.25 10.92 18.54
C ILE A 311 -14.68 10.51 18.18
N ALA A 312 -15.01 9.21 18.23
CA ALA A 312 -16.36 8.72 18.07
C ALA A 312 -16.53 7.32 18.70
N THR A 313 -17.74 7.04 19.17
CA THR A 313 -18.20 5.68 19.51
C THR A 313 -19.42 5.35 18.65
N LEU A 314 -19.37 4.24 17.93
CA LEU A 314 -20.50 3.65 17.22
C LEU A 314 -21.08 2.53 18.09
N MET A 315 -22.38 2.63 18.41
CA MET A 315 -23.11 1.70 19.28
C MET A 315 -24.23 0.98 18.52
N GLY A 316 -24.88 0.01 19.17
CA GLY A 316 -26.02 -0.73 18.61
C GLY A 316 -25.61 -1.97 17.82
N TYR A 317 -24.44 -2.53 18.14
CA TYR A 317 -24.02 -3.86 17.71
C TYR A 317 -24.49 -4.88 18.75
N LEU A 318 -24.78 -6.11 18.32
CA LEU A 318 -25.35 -7.15 19.20
C LEU A 318 -24.41 -8.35 19.37
N ASP A 319 -23.22 -8.28 18.78
CA ASP A 319 -22.26 -9.37 18.80
C ASP A 319 -20.92 -8.91 19.38
N SER A 320 -20.32 -9.81 20.14
CA SER A 320 -19.00 -9.71 20.75
C SER A 320 -17.88 -9.60 19.72
N ASN A 321 -18.06 -10.17 18.53
CA ASN A 321 -17.05 -10.18 17.50
C ASN A 321 -17.31 -9.11 16.43
N LEU A 322 -16.54 -8.02 16.48
CA LEU A 322 -16.73 -6.84 15.64
C LEU A 322 -15.49 -6.59 14.75
N PRO A 323 -15.25 -7.41 13.71
CA PRO A 323 -14.16 -7.17 12.79
C PRO A 323 -14.35 -5.85 12.04
N VAL A 324 -13.25 -5.12 11.84
CA VAL A 324 -13.23 -3.82 11.17
C VAL A 324 -12.21 -3.79 10.04
N ALA A 325 -12.56 -3.15 8.93
CA ALA A 325 -11.65 -2.92 7.81
C ALA A 325 -11.90 -1.57 7.15
N PHE A 326 -10.84 -0.77 6.98
CA PHE A 326 -10.87 0.44 6.18
C PHE A 326 -10.69 0.12 4.70
N SER A 327 -11.40 0.80 3.81
CA SER A 327 -11.07 0.78 2.39
C SER A 327 -9.76 1.53 2.14
N PRO A 328 -8.89 1.06 1.23
CA PRO A 328 -7.64 1.72 0.89
C PRO A 328 -7.77 3.17 0.44
N ASP A 329 -8.90 3.55 -0.17
CA ASP A 329 -9.21 4.94 -0.54
C ASP A 329 -9.61 5.84 0.64
N GLY A 330 -9.73 5.28 1.85
CA GLY A 330 -10.07 5.98 3.09
C GLY A 330 -11.53 6.42 3.20
N ARG A 331 -12.42 5.98 2.30
CA ARG A 331 -13.81 6.45 2.25
C ARG A 331 -14.79 5.57 3.01
N THR A 332 -14.51 4.27 3.10
CA THR A 332 -15.42 3.27 3.63
C THR A 332 -14.81 2.58 4.84
N LEU A 333 -15.62 2.36 5.87
CA LEU A 333 -15.34 1.46 6.98
C LEU A 333 -16.35 0.31 6.94
N ALA A 334 -15.86 -0.92 6.78
CA ALA A 334 -16.68 -2.13 6.91
C ALA A 334 -16.60 -2.65 8.34
N ILE A 335 -17.75 -2.99 8.92
CA ILE A 335 -17.89 -3.45 10.30
C ILE A 335 -18.73 -4.73 10.29
N GLY A 336 -18.17 -5.83 10.79
CA GLY A 336 -18.93 -7.06 11.06
C GLY A 336 -19.82 -6.86 12.29
N ASN A 337 -21.06 -7.33 12.21
CA ASN A 337 -22.05 -7.24 13.27
C ASN A 337 -22.85 -8.54 13.30
N GLY A 338 -22.32 -9.56 13.98
CA GLY A 338 -22.85 -10.91 13.91
C GLY A 338 -22.94 -11.40 12.47
N SER A 339 -24.14 -11.76 12.00
CA SER A 339 -24.38 -12.28 10.65
C SER A 339 -24.55 -11.21 9.56
N MET A 340 -24.14 -9.98 9.83
CA MET A 340 -24.24 -8.88 8.89
C MET A 340 -22.93 -8.10 8.81
N ILE A 341 -22.76 -7.38 7.70
CA ILE A 341 -21.67 -6.40 7.55
C ILE A 341 -22.30 -5.03 7.30
N LYS A 342 -21.99 -4.05 8.14
CA LYS A 342 -22.39 -2.66 7.92
C LYS A 342 -21.27 -1.91 7.22
N LEU A 343 -21.61 -1.18 6.17
CA LEU A 343 -20.70 -0.28 5.47
C LEU A 343 -20.97 1.15 5.91
N TRP A 344 -19.93 1.88 6.29
CA TRP A 344 -20.00 3.26 6.75
C TRP A 344 -19.17 4.16 5.86
N ASN A 345 -19.72 5.32 5.52
CA ASN A 345 -18.98 6.38 4.85
C ASN A 345 -18.30 7.25 5.91
N LEU A 346 -16.97 7.34 5.86
CA LEU A 346 -16.20 8.09 6.85
C LEU A 346 -16.28 9.60 6.68
N GLN A 347 -16.58 10.08 5.47
CA GLN A 347 -16.73 11.50 5.18
C GLN A 347 -18.09 12.03 5.66
N THR A 348 -19.17 11.30 5.40
CA THR A 348 -20.53 11.70 5.79
C THR A 348 -20.94 11.18 7.16
N GLN A 349 -20.18 10.24 7.72
CA GLN A 349 -20.50 9.54 8.97
C GLN A 349 -21.88 8.85 8.93
N GLN A 350 -22.27 8.37 7.75
CA GLN A 350 -23.54 7.68 7.55
C GLN A 350 -23.32 6.25 7.11
N GLN A 351 -24.22 5.36 7.54
CA GLN A 351 -24.27 4.01 7.03
C GLN A 351 -24.63 4.05 5.53
N ILE A 352 -23.78 3.43 4.70
CA ILE A 352 -23.98 3.26 3.26
C ILE A 352 -24.97 2.13 3.01
N ALA A 353 -24.73 0.97 3.65
CA ALA A 353 -25.47 -0.27 3.39
C ALA A 353 -25.31 -1.28 4.53
N THR A 354 -26.20 -2.27 4.55
CA THR A 354 -26.03 -3.50 5.33
C THR A 354 -25.99 -4.68 4.36
N LEU A 355 -24.88 -5.41 4.34
CA LEU A 355 -24.72 -6.65 3.60
C LEU A 355 -25.21 -7.81 4.46
N THR A 356 -26.17 -8.57 3.95
CA THR A 356 -26.84 -9.66 4.67
C THR A 356 -26.69 -10.97 3.92
N GLY A 357 -26.81 -12.10 4.62
CA GLY A 357 -26.81 -13.44 4.02
C GLY A 357 -25.83 -14.41 4.65
N TYR A 358 -25.16 -14.02 5.74
CA TYR A 358 -24.54 -14.97 6.65
C TYR A 358 -25.61 -15.57 7.56
N SER A 359 -25.43 -16.85 7.91
CA SER A 359 -26.19 -17.53 8.96
C SER A 359 -25.50 -17.47 10.32
N SER A 360 -24.21 -17.09 10.33
CA SER A 360 -23.31 -17.08 11.50
C SER A 360 -22.48 -15.80 11.61
N SER A 361 -21.73 -15.65 12.70
CA SER A 361 -20.92 -14.44 12.95
C SER A 361 -19.78 -14.26 11.95
N VAL A 362 -19.63 -13.04 11.44
CA VAL A 362 -18.49 -12.61 10.62
C VAL A 362 -17.26 -12.46 11.52
N LEU A 363 -16.15 -13.06 11.11
CA LEU A 363 -14.91 -13.13 11.90
C LEU A 363 -13.78 -12.30 11.33
N SER A 364 -13.80 -11.98 10.04
CA SER A 364 -12.76 -11.17 9.42
C SER A 364 -13.25 -10.48 8.17
N LEU A 365 -12.64 -9.33 7.89
CA LEU A 365 -12.96 -8.48 6.74
C LEU A 365 -11.66 -8.04 6.07
N ALA A 366 -11.63 -8.07 4.74
CA ALA A 366 -10.55 -7.50 3.94
C ALA A 366 -11.13 -6.77 2.72
N ILE A 367 -10.72 -5.54 2.47
CA ILE A 367 -11.11 -4.77 1.29
C ILE A 367 -9.95 -4.78 0.29
N SER A 368 -10.25 -5.02 -0.99
CA SER A 368 -9.26 -5.07 -2.06
C SER A 368 -8.54 -3.72 -2.24
N PRO A 369 -7.29 -3.71 -2.72
CA PRO A 369 -6.50 -2.50 -2.98
C PRO A 369 -7.23 -1.43 -3.81
N ASP A 370 -8.06 -1.85 -4.77
CA ASP A 370 -8.86 -0.97 -5.63
C ASP A 370 -10.15 -0.44 -4.95
N SER A 371 -10.41 -0.82 -3.69
CA SER A 371 -11.58 -0.47 -2.89
C SER A 371 -12.93 -0.94 -3.47
N ARG A 372 -12.94 -1.97 -4.33
CA ARG A 372 -14.17 -2.44 -5.01
C ARG A 372 -14.71 -3.76 -4.49
N THR A 373 -13.88 -4.60 -3.92
CA THR A 373 -14.25 -5.93 -3.43
C THR A 373 -14.01 -6.01 -1.94
N LEU A 374 -15.02 -6.46 -1.21
CA LEU A 374 -14.89 -6.86 0.18
C LEU A 374 -14.93 -8.38 0.24
N VAL A 375 -14.01 -8.96 1.00
CA VAL A 375 -14.00 -10.38 1.36
C VAL A 375 -14.26 -10.51 2.84
N SER A 376 -15.07 -11.50 3.21
CA SER A 376 -15.43 -11.76 4.60
C SER A 376 -15.31 -13.25 4.94
N GLY A 377 -14.63 -13.53 6.06
CA GLY A 377 -14.58 -14.84 6.72
C GLY A 377 -15.61 -14.92 7.84
N SER A 378 -16.04 -16.13 8.20
CA SER A 378 -17.13 -16.38 9.15
C SER A 378 -16.91 -17.63 9.98
N LEU A 379 -17.76 -17.79 10.99
CA LEU A 379 -17.77 -18.94 11.88
C LEU A 379 -18.27 -20.22 11.19
N ASP A 380 -19.40 -20.13 10.47
CA ASP A 380 -20.06 -21.32 9.91
C ASP A 380 -20.52 -21.19 8.45
N ASP A 381 -20.26 -20.06 7.80
CA ASP A 381 -20.59 -19.87 6.39
C ASP A 381 -19.35 -19.93 5.48
N PRO A 382 -19.54 -20.10 4.17
CA PRO A 382 -18.48 -19.91 3.19
C PRO A 382 -17.88 -18.50 3.25
N ILE A 383 -16.64 -18.36 2.77
CA ILE A 383 -16.06 -17.05 2.51
C ILE A 383 -16.92 -16.36 1.44
N LYS A 384 -17.31 -15.11 1.66
CA LYS A 384 -18.10 -14.34 0.69
C LYS A 384 -17.30 -13.20 0.10
N LEU A 385 -17.50 -12.99 -1.20
CA LEU A 385 -17.02 -11.83 -1.93
C LEU A 385 -18.21 -10.90 -2.19
N TRP A 386 -18.00 -9.61 -1.97
CA TRP A 386 -19.01 -8.57 -2.15
C TRP A 386 -18.49 -7.48 -3.06
N ASN A 387 -19.33 -6.98 -3.94
CA ASN A 387 -19.06 -5.79 -4.72
C ASN A 387 -19.49 -4.58 -3.90
N LEU A 388 -18.54 -3.72 -3.52
CA LEU A 388 -18.83 -2.55 -2.68
C LEU A 388 -19.62 -1.46 -3.41
N GLN A 389 -19.54 -1.40 -4.74
CA GLN A 389 -20.30 -0.43 -5.54
C GLN A 389 -21.77 -0.84 -5.68
N THR A 390 -22.04 -2.11 -6.01
CA THR A 390 -23.41 -2.61 -6.19
C THR A 390 -24.03 -3.13 -4.89
N GLN A 391 -23.21 -3.34 -3.86
CA GLN A 391 -23.58 -3.90 -2.56
C GLN A 391 -24.18 -5.31 -2.67
N GLN A 392 -23.84 -6.02 -3.75
CA GLN A 392 -24.30 -7.38 -4.02
C GLN A 392 -23.19 -8.38 -3.75
N GLN A 393 -23.59 -9.58 -3.34
CA GLN A 393 -22.68 -10.71 -3.25
C GLN A 393 -22.21 -11.11 -4.66
N ILE A 394 -20.90 -11.29 -4.83
CA ILE A 394 -20.26 -11.75 -6.05
C ILE A 394 -20.22 -13.27 -6.08
N ALA A 395 -19.72 -13.90 -5.01
CA ALA A 395 -19.44 -15.33 -4.96
C ALA A 395 -19.34 -15.86 -3.52
N ASN A 396 -19.47 -17.18 -3.39
CA ASN A 396 -19.08 -17.95 -2.21
C ASN A 396 -17.83 -18.77 -2.56
N LEU A 397 -16.83 -18.79 -1.69
CA LEU A 397 -15.66 -19.66 -1.83
C LEU A 397 -15.76 -20.76 -0.75
N THR A 398 -15.83 -22.00 -1.21
CA THR A 398 -15.94 -23.20 -0.38
C THR A 398 -14.76 -24.11 -0.64
N GLY A 399 -14.22 -24.73 0.40
CA GLY A 399 -13.14 -25.72 0.24
C GLY A 399 -12.37 -26.05 1.51
N HIS A 400 -12.44 -25.21 2.54
CA HIS A 400 -12.01 -25.60 3.89
C HIS A 400 -12.88 -26.74 4.41
N SER A 401 -12.29 -27.69 5.12
CA SER A 401 -13.03 -28.84 5.67
C SER A 401 -13.83 -28.47 6.91
N THR A 402 -13.46 -27.37 7.57
CA THR A 402 -14.28 -26.68 8.57
C THR A 402 -14.78 -25.37 8.01
N SER A 403 -15.99 -24.95 8.41
CA SER A 403 -16.58 -23.67 8.04
C SER A 403 -15.99 -22.47 8.78
N TYR A 404 -15.21 -22.71 9.84
CA TYR A 404 -14.56 -21.68 10.65
C TYR A 404 -13.37 -21.07 9.92
N VAL A 405 -13.52 -19.82 9.47
CA VAL A 405 -12.49 -19.01 8.79
C VAL A 405 -12.16 -17.77 9.65
N PRO A 406 -11.17 -17.84 10.56
CA PRO A 406 -10.89 -16.75 11.50
C PRO A 406 -10.30 -15.51 10.81
N SER A 407 -9.56 -15.67 9.71
CA SER A 407 -8.88 -14.57 9.03
C SER A 407 -8.84 -14.74 7.52
N VAL A 408 -8.94 -13.61 6.82
CA VAL A 408 -8.78 -13.48 5.37
C VAL A 408 -7.87 -12.30 5.06
N ALA A 409 -7.09 -12.39 3.99
CA ALA A 409 -6.24 -11.29 3.52
C ALA A 409 -6.20 -11.27 1.98
N ILE A 410 -6.13 -10.08 1.39
CA ILE A 410 -6.00 -9.91 -0.07
C ILE A 410 -4.58 -9.46 -0.38
N SER A 411 -3.98 -10.01 -1.44
CA SER A 411 -2.66 -9.63 -1.90
C SER A 411 -2.60 -8.17 -2.36
N PRO A 412 -1.42 -7.51 -2.30
CA PRO A 412 -1.28 -6.10 -2.70
C PRO A 412 -1.67 -5.80 -4.15
N ASP A 413 -1.56 -6.78 -5.04
CA ASP A 413 -2.00 -6.67 -6.45
C ASP A 413 -3.52 -6.89 -6.64
N GLY A 414 -4.25 -7.24 -5.57
CA GLY A 414 -5.68 -7.48 -5.56
C GLY A 414 -6.13 -8.77 -6.25
N ARG A 415 -5.22 -9.66 -6.63
CA ARG A 415 -5.54 -10.86 -7.45
C ARG A 415 -5.72 -12.13 -6.63
N THR A 416 -5.06 -12.22 -5.48
CA THR A 416 -5.03 -13.42 -4.66
C THR A 416 -5.65 -13.15 -3.31
N LEU A 417 -6.53 -14.04 -2.86
CA LEU A 417 -7.03 -14.08 -1.50
C LEU A 417 -6.34 -15.22 -0.77
N ALA A 418 -5.90 -14.99 0.46
CA ALA A 418 -5.56 -16.04 1.41
C ALA A 418 -6.65 -16.14 2.48
N SER A 419 -7.05 -17.37 2.79
CA SER A 419 -7.92 -17.69 3.92
C SER A 419 -7.27 -18.75 4.80
N VAL A 420 -7.48 -18.63 6.10
CA VAL A 420 -7.01 -19.61 7.10
C VAL A 420 -8.20 -20.25 7.81
N SER A 421 -7.97 -21.37 8.48
CA SER A 421 -9.06 -22.18 9.04
C SER A 421 -8.61 -23.04 10.23
N TYR A 422 -9.60 -23.54 10.98
CA TYR A 422 -9.42 -24.52 12.06
C TYR A 422 -9.11 -25.93 11.52
N ASP A 423 -9.15 -26.12 10.20
CA ASP A 423 -8.62 -27.33 9.55
C ASP A 423 -7.09 -27.35 9.41
N ASN A 424 -6.39 -26.41 10.06
CA ASN A 424 -4.93 -26.25 10.05
C ASN A 424 -4.34 -25.85 8.69
N THR A 425 -5.18 -25.47 7.71
CA THR A 425 -4.73 -25.12 6.36
C THR A 425 -4.86 -23.64 6.05
N ILE A 426 -4.10 -23.23 5.05
CA ILE A 426 -4.24 -21.93 4.38
C ILE A 426 -4.66 -22.22 2.94
N LYS A 427 -5.70 -21.56 2.44
CA LYS A 427 -6.10 -21.67 1.04
C LYS A 427 -5.85 -20.37 0.32
N LEU A 428 -5.29 -20.49 -0.88
CA LEU A 428 -5.12 -19.38 -1.80
C LEU A 428 -6.18 -19.47 -2.89
N TRP A 429 -6.79 -18.34 -3.22
CA TRP A 429 -7.86 -18.22 -4.19
C TRP A 429 -7.53 -17.13 -5.19
N ASN A 430 -7.81 -17.37 -6.47
CA ASN A 430 -7.78 -16.34 -7.47
C ASN A 430 -9.11 -15.56 -7.42
N LEU A 431 -9.06 -14.26 -7.16
CA LEU A 431 -10.26 -13.42 -7.00
C LEU A 431 -10.99 -13.17 -8.33
N GLN A 432 -10.29 -13.26 -9.47
CA GLN A 432 -10.90 -13.09 -10.79
C GLN A 432 -11.68 -14.34 -11.20
N THR A 433 -11.09 -15.53 -11.06
CA THR A 433 -11.72 -16.80 -11.46
C THR A 433 -12.57 -17.41 -10.34
N GLN A 434 -12.40 -16.93 -9.11
CA GLN A 434 -13.05 -17.44 -7.90
C GLN A 434 -12.72 -18.91 -7.63
N GLN A 435 -11.58 -19.38 -8.13
CA GLN A 435 -11.11 -20.75 -7.96
C GLN A 435 -9.99 -20.82 -6.92
N GLN A 436 -9.95 -21.92 -6.17
CA GLN A 436 -8.81 -22.25 -5.33
C GLN A 436 -7.57 -22.49 -6.21
N ILE A 437 -6.46 -21.83 -5.92
CA ILE A 437 -5.19 -22.00 -6.63
C ILE A 437 -4.17 -22.84 -5.86
N ALA A 438 -4.25 -22.86 -4.52
CA ALA A 438 -3.35 -23.67 -3.69
C ALA A 438 -3.98 -23.98 -2.32
N THR A 439 -3.48 -25.03 -1.67
CA THR A 439 -3.66 -25.27 -0.23
C THR A 439 -2.28 -25.44 0.38
N LEU A 440 -1.93 -24.57 1.33
CA LEU A 440 -0.68 -24.63 2.08
C LEU A 440 -0.93 -25.40 3.38
N THR A 441 -0.14 -26.44 3.61
CA THR A 441 -0.20 -27.31 4.79
C THR A 441 1.13 -27.30 5.52
N GLY A 442 1.10 -27.42 6.85
CA GLY A 442 2.32 -27.46 7.66
C GLY A 442 2.12 -27.06 9.12
N HIS A 443 1.09 -26.27 9.43
CA HIS A 443 0.69 -26.01 10.82
C HIS A 443 0.10 -27.27 11.46
N SER A 444 0.40 -27.52 12.73
CA SER A 444 -0.10 -28.69 13.47
C SER A 444 -1.39 -28.44 14.24
N ASP A 445 -1.87 -27.19 14.25
CA ASP A 445 -3.11 -26.75 14.89
C ASP A 445 -3.71 -25.57 14.11
N SER A 446 -4.89 -25.12 14.53
CA SER A 446 -5.74 -24.14 13.85
C SER A 446 -4.96 -22.86 13.52
N VAL A 447 -5.15 -22.36 12.31
CA VAL A 447 -4.46 -21.14 11.85
C VAL A 447 -5.39 -19.95 12.09
N ASN A 448 -4.97 -19.02 12.94
CA ASN A 448 -5.80 -17.91 13.42
C ASN A 448 -5.69 -16.66 12.53
N SER A 449 -4.52 -16.40 11.95
CA SER A 449 -4.26 -15.14 11.24
C SER A 449 -3.37 -15.32 10.03
N VAL A 450 -3.56 -14.46 9.03
CA VAL A 450 -2.77 -14.44 7.79
C VAL A 450 -2.55 -13.02 7.30
N ALA A 451 -1.35 -12.74 6.78
CA ALA A 451 -1.01 -11.46 6.18
C ALA A 451 -0.07 -11.64 4.98
N PHE A 452 -0.30 -10.88 3.90
CA PHE A 452 0.64 -10.77 2.79
C PHE A 452 1.74 -9.75 3.12
N SER A 453 2.96 -10.01 2.67
CA SER A 453 3.98 -8.98 2.58
C SER A 453 3.59 -7.92 1.53
N PRO A 454 4.06 -6.67 1.66
CA PRO A 454 3.72 -5.59 0.73
C PRO A 454 4.14 -5.82 -0.73
N ASP A 455 5.16 -6.67 -0.95
CA ASP A 455 5.58 -7.09 -2.30
C ASP A 455 4.76 -8.26 -2.88
N GLY A 456 3.82 -8.82 -2.10
CA GLY A 456 2.97 -9.93 -2.49
C GLY A 456 3.70 -11.27 -2.67
N ARG A 457 4.96 -11.40 -2.25
CA ARG A 457 5.77 -12.62 -2.46
C ARG A 457 5.77 -13.56 -1.26
N THR A 458 5.57 -13.02 -0.07
CA THR A 458 5.58 -13.77 1.19
C THR A 458 4.19 -13.72 1.81
N LEU A 459 3.76 -14.85 2.37
CA LEU A 459 2.62 -14.92 3.26
C LEU A 459 3.13 -15.26 4.66
N ALA A 460 2.61 -14.61 5.69
CA ALA A 460 2.80 -15.00 7.09
C ALA A 460 1.51 -15.59 7.63
N SER A 461 1.60 -16.66 8.42
CA SER A 461 0.47 -17.25 9.14
C SER A 461 0.79 -17.49 10.60
N GLY A 462 -0.11 -17.10 11.50
CA GLY A 462 -0.03 -17.36 12.94
C GLY A 462 -1.02 -18.44 13.36
N SER A 463 -0.60 -19.38 14.20
CA SER A 463 -1.39 -20.56 14.58
C SER A 463 -1.45 -20.80 16.10
N ARG A 464 -2.44 -21.60 16.51
CA ARG A 464 -2.55 -22.21 17.85
C ARG A 464 -1.39 -23.15 18.17
N ASP A 465 -0.64 -23.61 17.16
CA ASP A 465 0.58 -24.39 17.35
C ASP A 465 1.77 -23.58 17.89
N LYS A 466 1.54 -22.32 18.24
CA LYS A 466 2.50 -21.38 18.85
C LYS A 466 3.59 -20.89 17.88
N THR A 467 3.44 -21.20 16.59
CA THR A 467 4.40 -20.79 15.56
C THR A 467 3.82 -19.76 14.61
N ILE A 468 4.72 -19.07 13.92
CA ILE A 468 4.42 -18.33 12.70
C ILE A 468 5.13 -19.03 11.56
N LYS A 469 4.45 -19.26 10.43
CA LYS A 469 5.08 -19.81 9.23
C LYS A 469 5.13 -18.76 8.13
N LEU A 470 6.23 -18.75 7.39
CA LEU A 470 6.42 -17.91 6.22
C LEU A 470 6.45 -18.75 4.96
N TRP A 471 5.62 -18.34 4.01
CA TRP A 471 5.38 -19.08 2.78
C TRP A 471 5.82 -18.24 1.59
N ASN A 472 6.55 -18.86 0.68
CA ASN A 472 6.88 -18.26 -0.59
C ASN A 472 5.72 -18.53 -1.56
N LEU A 473 5.03 -17.49 -2.02
CA LEU A 473 3.82 -17.63 -2.82
C LEU A 473 4.07 -18.10 -4.26
N GLN A 474 5.30 -17.94 -4.77
CA GLN A 474 5.68 -18.46 -6.09
C GLN A 474 5.86 -19.98 -6.06
N THR A 475 6.53 -20.49 -5.02
CA THR A 475 6.78 -21.93 -4.85
C THR A 475 5.67 -22.65 -4.09
N GLN A 476 4.84 -21.89 -3.38
CA GLN A 476 3.80 -22.38 -2.46
C GLN A 476 4.38 -23.26 -1.34
N GLN A 477 5.63 -23.02 -0.97
CA GLN A 477 6.33 -23.75 0.07
C GLN A 477 6.62 -22.87 1.27
N GLU A 478 6.57 -23.49 2.44
CA GLU A 478 7.12 -22.91 3.66
C GLU A 478 8.64 -22.81 3.50
N PHE A 479 9.22 -21.63 3.81
CA PHE A 479 10.68 -21.46 3.84
C PHE A 479 11.20 -21.11 5.24
N ALA A 480 10.34 -20.71 6.18
CA ALA A 480 10.75 -20.45 7.55
C ALA A 480 9.60 -20.68 8.56
N THR A 481 9.95 -21.26 9.72
CA THR A 481 9.11 -21.30 10.91
C THR A 481 9.71 -20.38 11.98
N LEU A 482 8.95 -19.40 12.46
CA LEU A 482 9.34 -18.54 13.57
C LEU A 482 8.82 -19.15 14.88
N THR A 483 9.74 -19.51 15.75
CA THR A 483 9.47 -20.09 17.07
C THR A 483 9.86 -19.11 18.17
N GLY A 484 9.16 -19.17 19.31
CA GLY A 484 9.45 -18.32 20.47
C GLY A 484 8.23 -17.70 21.15
N ASN A 485 7.02 -17.83 20.58
CA ASN A 485 5.78 -17.60 21.32
C ASN A 485 5.54 -18.80 22.26
N SER A 486 5.09 -18.50 23.47
CA SER A 486 4.81 -19.55 24.48
C SER A 486 3.38 -20.05 24.43
N GLU A 487 2.49 -19.33 23.75
CA GLU A 487 1.10 -19.70 23.49
C GLU A 487 0.69 -19.36 22.05
N ALA A 488 -0.58 -19.59 21.71
CA ALA A 488 -1.15 -19.35 20.39
C ALA A 488 -0.81 -17.96 19.82
N VAL A 489 -0.60 -17.88 18.51
CA VAL A 489 -0.45 -16.62 17.78
C VAL A 489 -1.82 -16.22 17.22
N ASN A 490 -2.35 -15.09 17.67
CA ASN A 490 -3.72 -14.66 17.34
C ASN A 490 -3.75 -13.71 16.15
N SER A 491 -2.69 -12.92 15.94
CA SER A 491 -2.63 -11.93 14.87
C SER A 491 -1.22 -11.75 14.34
N VAL A 492 -1.09 -11.56 13.03
CA VAL A 492 0.17 -11.21 12.35
C VAL A 492 -0.04 -10.01 11.41
N ALA A 493 0.95 -9.11 11.33
CA ALA A 493 0.90 -7.94 10.44
C ALA A 493 2.30 -7.55 9.94
N PHE A 494 2.45 -7.38 8.63
CA PHE A 494 3.68 -6.84 8.03
C PHE A 494 3.73 -5.32 8.13
N SER A 495 4.94 -4.78 8.29
CA SER A 495 5.18 -3.35 8.07
C SER A 495 5.04 -3.02 6.58
N PRO A 496 4.69 -1.77 6.22
CA PRO A 496 4.53 -1.34 4.82
C PRO A 496 5.81 -1.48 3.96
N ASP A 497 6.98 -1.47 4.58
CA ASP A 497 8.27 -1.72 3.91
C ASP A 497 8.63 -3.22 3.82
N GLY A 498 7.80 -4.09 4.40
CA GLY A 498 7.97 -5.54 4.43
C GLY A 498 9.13 -6.03 5.28
N ARG A 499 9.82 -5.16 6.04
CA ARG A 499 11.02 -5.54 6.81
C ARG A 499 10.72 -6.07 8.20
N THR A 500 9.57 -5.70 8.74
CA THR A 500 9.14 -6.09 10.08
C THR A 500 7.84 -6.88 9.99
N LEU A 501 7.75 -7.98 10.74
CA LEU A 501 6.51 -8.69 11.00
C LEU A 501 6.20 -8.54 12.49
N ALA A 502 5.00 -8.07 12.83
CA ALA A 502 4.51 -8.07 14.20
C ALA A 502 3.58 -9.27 14.43
N SER A 503 3.61 -9.85 15.62
CA SER A 503 2.70 -10.91 16.03
C SER A 503 2.17 -10.70 17.44
N GLY A 504 0.85 -10.71 17.63
CA GLY A 504 0.19 -10.74 18.93
C GLY A 504 -0.15 -12.16 19.37
N SER A 505 0.03 -12.47 20.66
CA SER A 505 -0.13 -13.83 21.20
C SER A 505 -0.98 -13.89 22.47
N THR A 506 -1.52 -15.09 22.71
CA THR A 506 -2.14 -15.51 23.97
C THR A 506 -1.19 -15.42 25.17
N ASP A 507 0.12 -15.36 24.93
CA ASP A 507 1.11 -15.16 25.98
C ASP A 507 1.26 -13.70 26.46
N LYS A 508 0.33 -12.83 26.03
CA LYS A 508 0.23 -11.41 26.42
C LYS A 508 1.34 -10.53 25.85
N THR A 509 2.19 -11.09 24.97
CA THR A 509 3.28 -10.36 24.34
C THR A 509 3.00 -10.06 22.88
N ILE A 510 3.74 -9.07 22.37
CA ILE A 510 3.86 -8.81 20.94
C ILE A 510 5.31 -9.08 20.56
N LYS A 511 5.55 -9.86 19.51
CA LYS A 511 6.89 -10.07 18.99
C LYS A 511 7.06 -9.35 17.67
N LEU A 512 8.21 -8.69 17.52
CA LEU A 512 8.67 -8.10 16.28
C LEU A 512 9.74 -9.01 15.69
N TRP A 513 9.57 -9.38 14.44
CA TRP A 513 10.49 -10.20 13.67
C TRP A 513 11.04 -9.37 12.53
N GLN A 514 12.30 -9.58 12.16
CA GLN A 514 12.91 -8.95 10.99
C GLN A 514 13.79 -9.94 10.24
N ASP A 515 13.95 -9.70 8.94
CA ASP A 515 14.93 -10.41 8.13
C ASP A 515 16.34 -9.85 8.37
N ARG A 516 17.35 -10.72 8.47
CA ARG A 516 18.75 -10.35 8.77
C ARG A 516 19.60 -10.11 7.54
#